data_AF-A0A830BTS2-F1
#
_entry.id   AF-A0A830BTS2-F1
#
_cell.length_a   1.000
_cell.length_b   1.000
_cell.length_c   1.000
_cell.angle_alpha   90.00
_cell.angle_beta   90.00
_cell.angle_gamma   90.00
#
_symmetry.space_group_name_H-M   'P 1'
#
loop_
_entity.id
_entity.type
_entity.pdbx_description
1 polymer ?
#
loop_
_entity_poly.entity_id
_entity_poly.type
_entity_poly.pdbx_seq_one_letter_code
_entity_poly.pdbx_strand_id
1 'polypeptide(L)'
;RHPEVLWAQRSDKVYLTVSLPDAKDISFKCEPEGQFSFSAVGVNGEPFNFTLQFYGNIAPQCRTKIGLRNILCSIQKEQKGWWKRLLKSEEKPAPYIKVD
;
A
#
# COMPACT_ATOMS: atom_id res chain seq x y z
N ARG A 1 -15.26 7.01 3.89
CA ARG A 1 -15.13 5.54 3.71
C ARG A 1 -13.68 5.25 3.34
N HIS A 2 -13.13 4.07 3.63
CA HIS A 2 -11.81 3.66 3.14
C HIS A 2 -11.98 2.39 2.32
N PRO A 3 -11.33 2.26 1.15
CA PRO A 3 -11.33 1.01 0.42
C PRO A 3 -10.67 -0.07 1.25
N GLU A 4 -11.06 -1.32 1.02
CA GLU A 4 -10.33 -2.44 1.60
C GLU A 4 -8.94 -2.50 0.97
N VAL A 5 -7.92 -2.59 1.82
CA VAL A 5 -6.53 -2.72 1.42
C VAL A 5 -6.04 -4.08 1.89
N LEU A 6 -5.80 -4.98 0.95
CA LEU A 6 -5.18 -6.26 1.24
C LEU A 6 -3.66 -6.10 1.17
N TRP A 7 -2.93 -6.79 2.02
CA TRP A 7 -1.47 -6.82 1.96
C TRP A 7 -0.92 -8.23 2.03
N ALA A 8 0.11 -8.47 1.23
CA ALA A 8 0.92 -9.68 1.26
C ALA A 8 2.40 -9.32 1.27
N GLN A 9 3.24 -10.24 1.70
CA GLN A 9 4.69 -10.07 1.61
C GLN A 9 5.39 -11.29 1.06
N ARG A 10 6.54 -11.02 0.47
CA ARG A 10 7.60 -11.98 0.14
C ARG A 10 8.87 -11.55 0.86
N SER A 11 9.91 -12.36 0.75
CA SER A 11 11.22 -12.04 1.33
C SER A 11 11.83 -10.77 0.75
N ASP A 12 11.54 -10.44 -0.51
CA ASP A 12 12.13 -9.33 -1.26
C ASP A 12 11.18 -8.15 -1.49
N LYS A 13 9.86 -8.32 -1.36
CA LYS A 13 8.87 -7.26 -1.62
C LYS A 13 7.58 -7.40 -0.80
N VAL A 14 6.79 -6.33 -0.79
CA VAL A 14 5.46 -6.24 -0.22
C VAL A 14 4.48 -5.92 -1.35
N TYR A 15 3.33 -6.57 -1.32
CA TYR A 15 2.22 -6.31 -2.20
C TYR A 15 1.11 -5.63 -1.40
N LEU A 16 0.56 -4.55 -1.95
CA LEU A 16 -0.67 -3.92 -1.48
C LEU A 16 -1.70 -3.99 -2.59
N THR A 17 -2.87 -4.51 -2.30
CA THR A 17 -4.00 -4.57 -3.21
C THR A 17 -5.09 -3.66 -2.67
N VAL A 18 -5.32 -2.54 -3.33
CA VAL A 18 -6.39 -1.61 -2.97
C VAL A 18 -7.63 -1.97 -3.78
N SER A 19 -8.68 -2.42 -3.10
CA SER A 19 -9.99 -2.75 -3.69
C SER A 19 -10.79 -1.48 -3.98
N LEU A 20 -10.31 -0.70 -4.95
CA LEU A 20 -10.94 0.52 -5.41
C LEU A 20 -11.19 0.41 -6.94
N PRO A 21 -12.41 0.07 -7.37
CA PRO A 21 -12.75 -0.03 -8.78
C PRO A 21 -12.88 1.35 -9.43
N ASP A 22 -12.51 1.44 -10.71
CA ASP A 22 -12.63 2.65 -11.55
C ASP A 22 -12.02 3.92 -10.92
N ALA A 23 -10.95 3.75 -10.14
CA ALA A 23 -10.24 4.84 -9.52
C ALA A 23 -9.50 5.72 -10.56
N LYS A 24 -9.54 7.02 -10.35
CA LYS A 24 -8.86 8.06 -11.14
C LYS A 24 -7.81 8.77 -10.29
N ASP A 25 -6.94 9.54 -10.94
CA ASP A 25 -5.91 10.38 -10.28
C ASP A 25 -5.08 9.62 -9.25
N ILE A 26 -4.66 8.41 -9.61
CA ILE A 26 -3.89 7.52 -8.74
C ILE A 26 -2.46 8.03 -8.64
N SER A 27 -2.06 8.41 -7.43
CA SER A 27 -0.74 8.87 -7.07
C SER A 27 -0.21 8.04 -5.90
N PHE A 28 1.07 7.71 -5.96
CA PHE A 28 1.75 6.95 -4.93
C PHE A 28 3.14 7.53 -4.71
N LYS A 29 3.54 7.62 -3.45
CA LYS A 29 4.85 8.08 -3.03
C LYS A 29 5.47 7.02 -2.14
N CYS A 30 6.73 6.70 -2.42
CA CYS A 30 7.50 5.75 -1.67
C CYS A 30 8.78 6.40 -1.21
N GLU A 31 8.89 6.58 0.08
CA GLU A 31 10.06 7.14 0.72
C GLU A 31 10.96 6.00 1.21
N PRO A 32 12.29 6.12 1.04
CA PRO A 32 13.23 5.08 1.47
C PRO A 32 13.17 4.80 2.99
N GLU A 33 12.67 5.76 3.76
CA GLU A 33 12.41 5.66 5.21
C GLU A 33 11.29 4.68 5.59
N GLY A 34 10.69 3.99 4.61
CA GLY A 34 9.60 3.05 4.82
C GLY A 34 8.22 3.69 4.76
N GLN A 35 8.10 4.93 4.28
CA GLN A 35 6.80 5.61 4.18
C GLN A 35 6.18 5.39 2.80
N PHE A 36 4.95 4.91 2.77
CA PHE A 36 4.15 4.75 1.56
C PHE A 36 2.91 5.61 1.65
N SER A 37 2.75 6.57 0.74
CA SER A 37 1.53 7.37 0.64
C SER A 37 0.81 7.04 -0.65
N PHE A 38 -0.47 6.73 -0.54
CA PHE A 38 -1.35 6.49 -1.66
C PHE A 38 -2.44 7.56 -1.67
N SER A 39 -2.79 8.02 -2.86
CA SER A 39 -3.92 8.92 -3.12
C SER A 39 -4.59 8.50 -4.42
N ALA A 40 -5.92 8.47 -4.44
CA ALA A 40 -6.73 8.21 -5.62
C ALA A 40 -8.12 8.83 -5.45
N VAL A 41 -8.83 9.05 -6.54
CA VAL A 41 -10.22 9.48 -6.56
C VAL A 41 -11.08 8.29 -6.95
N GLY A 42 -12.01 7.87 -6.10
CA GLY A 42 -12.90 6.75 -6.42
C GLY A 42 -13.91 7.12 -7.52
N VAL A 43 -14.63 6.12 -8.02
CA VAL A 43 -15.63 6.29 -9.08
C VAL A 43 -16.70 7.35 -8.75
N ASN A 44 -17.03 7.54 -7.47
CA ASN A 44 -18.00 8.52 -6.99
C ASN A 44 -17.42 9.94 -6.82
N GLY A 45 -16.16 10.18 -7.21
CA GLY A 45 -15.47 11.45 -6.98
C GLY A 45 -14.95 11.64 -5.55
N GLU A 46 -15.05 10.62 -4.70
CA GLU A 46 -14.54 10.68 -3.32
C GLU A 46 -13.01 10.55 -3.31
N PRO A 47 -12.27 11.48 -2.68
CA PRO A 47 -10.83 11.35 -2.55
C PRO A 47 -10.49 10.32 -1.47
N PHE A 48 -9.65 9.35 -1.84
CA PHE A 48 -9.11 8.33 -0.97
C PHE A 48 -7.60 8.52 -0.87
N ASN A 49 -7.12 8.71 0.34
CA ASN A 49 -5.70 8.75 0.62
C ASN A 49 -5.40 8.01 1.92
N PHE A 50 -4.22 7.39 1.97
CA PHE A 50 -3.71 6.76 3.17
C PHE A 50 -2.19 6.75 3.14
N THR A 51 -1.59 6.81 4.32
CA THR A 51 -0.15 6.70 4.51
C THR A 51 0.14 5.51 5.41
N LEU A 52 1.04 4.63 4.97
CA LEU A 52 1.52 3.48 5.72
C LEU A 52 3.00 3.68 6.03
N GLN A 53 3.35 3.58 7.31
CA GLN A 53 4.74 3.48 7.72
C GLN A 53 5.09 2.01 7.85
N PHE A 54 5.91 1.48 6.95
CA PHE A 54 6.34 0.09 6.97
C PHE A 54 7.31 -0.22 8.10
N TYR A 55 7.32 -1.49 8.51
CA TYR A 55 8.19 -2.01 9.56
C TYR A 55 9.68 -1.74 9.30
N GLY A 56 10.11 -1.81 8.04
CA GLY A 56 11.47 -1.53 7.63
C GLY A 56 11.53 -0.65 6.39
N ASN A 57 12.74 -0.31 6.00
CA ASN A 57 13.01 0.51 4.83
C ASN A 57 12.59 -0.19 3.54
N ILE A 58 12.19 0.62 2.58
CA ILE A 58 11.75 0.20 1.25
C ILE A 58 12.59 0.87 0.19
N ALA A 59 12.60 0.31 -1.01
CA ALA A 59 13.14 1.02 -2.15
C ALA A 59 12.26 2.26 -2.45
N PRO A 60 12.85 3.38 -2.87
CA PRO A 60 12.10 4.54 -3.35
C PRO A 60 11.32 4.25 -4.64
N GLN A 61 11.56 3.08 -5.26
CA GLN A 61 10.96 2.64 -6.50
C GLN A 61 9.82 1.66 -6.20
N CYS A 62 8.58 2.13 -6.29
CA CYS A 62 7.40 1.29 -6.21
C CYS A 62 6.80 1.07 -7.58
N ARG A 63 6.43 -0.18 -7.88
CA ARG A 63 5.71 -0.51 -9.10
C ARG A 63 4.23 -0.58 -8.79
N THR A 64 3.42 0.06 -9.61
CA THR A 64 1.97 -0.03 -9.48
C THR A 64 1.36 -0.57 -10.75
N LYS A 65 0.26 -1.30 -10.59
CA LYS A 65 -0.52 -1.89 -11.67
C LYS A 65 -1.98 -1.58 -11.37
N ILE A 66 -2.51 -0.65 -12.15
CA ILE A 66 -3.90 -0.22 -12.05
C ILE A 66 -4.72 -1.21 -12.87
N GLY A 67 -5.53 -2.02 -12.19
CA GLY A 67 -6.54 -2.86 -12.81
C GLY A 67 -7.90 -2.16 -12.85
N LEU A 68 -8.86 -2.77 -13.55
CA LEU A 68 -10.24 -2.25 -13.62
C LEU A 68 -10.96 -2.32 -12.27
N ARG A 69 -10.63 -3.32 -11.45
CA ARG A 69 -11.33 -3.61 -10.18
C ARG A 69 -10.52 -3.25 -8.94
N ASN A 70 -9.19 -3.26 -9.07
CA ASN A 70 -8.27 -3.06 -7.96
C ASN A 70 -6.95 -2.49 -8.45
N ILE A 71 -6.22 -1.87 -7.54
CA ILE A 71 -4.90 -1.30 -7.79
C ILE A 71 -3.90 -2.14 -7.01
N LEU A 72 -2.92 -2.71 -7.71
CA LEU A 72 -1.85 -3.48 -7.09
C LEU A 72 -0.58 -2.63 -7.01
N CYS A 73 -0.02 -2.50 -5.83
CA CYS A 73 1.27 -1.85 -5.58
C CYS A 73 2.27 -2.91 -5.12
N SER A 74 3.41 -2.98 -5.80
CA SER A 74 4.55 -3.80 -5.45
C SER A 74 5.67 -2.89 -4.93
N ILE A 75 5.93 -2.97 -3.64
CA ILE A 75 6.96 -2.21 -2.93
C ILE A 75 8.14 -3.14 -2.68
N GLN A 76 9.31 -2.80 -3.22
CA GLN A 76 10.51 -3.59 -3.00
C GLN A 76 11.09 -3.27 -1.61
N LYS A 77 11.44 -4.30 -0.84
CA LYS A 77 12.10 -4.13 0.46
C LYS A 77 13.56 -3.78 0.22
N GLU A 78 14.10 -2.87 1.01
CA GLU A 78 15.54 -2.59 0.95
C GLU A 78 16.35 -3.78 1.50
N GLN A 79 15.94 -4.28 2.66
CA GLN A 79 16.53 -5.48 3.26
C GLN A 79 15.63 -6.69 3.02
N LYS A 80 16.19 -7.72 2.38
CA LYS A 80 15.52 -9.00 2.21
C LYS A 80 15.29 -9.62 3.58
N GLY A 81 14.03 -9.92 3.90
CA GLY A 81 13.66 -10.44 5.19
C GLY A 81 12.14 -10.56 5.35
N TRP A 82 11.74 -11.46 6.24
CA TRP A 82 10.34 -11.57 6.63
C TRP A 82 10.00 -10.52 7.68
N TRP A 83 9.02 -9.67 7.40
CA TRP A 83 8.58 -8.67 8.37
C TRP A 83 7.58 -9.31 9.33
N LYS A 84 7.79 -9.14 10.63
CA LYS A 84 6.85 -9.65 11.64
C LYS A 84 5.49 -8.94 11.58
N ARG A 85 5.47 -7.71 11.06
CA ARG A 85 4.29 -6.86 10.88
C ARG A 85 4.44 -5.99 9.63
N LEU A 86 3.33 -5.54 9.05
CA LEU A 86 3.37 -4.61 7.91
C LEU A 86 3.88 -3.23 8.36
N LEU A 87 3.30 -2.70 9.44
CA LEU A 87 3.52 -1.34 9.89
C LEU A 87 4.59 -1.23 10.99
N LYS A 88 5.27 -0.08 11.05
CA LYS A 88 6.23 0.24 12.11
C LYS A 88 5.53 0.45 13.45
N SER A 89 4.37 1.09 13.45
CA SER A 89 3.58 1.31 14.67
C SER A 89 3.04 -0.01 15.21
N GLU A 90 3.00 -0.13 16.53
CA GLU A 90 2.34 -1.22 17.26
C GLU A 90 0.85 -0.99 17.43
N GLU A 91 0.37 0.17 17.01
CA GLU A 91 -1.06 0.46 16.94
C GLU A 91 -1.73 -0.50 15.95
N LYS A 92 -2.96 -0.90 16.30
CA LYS A 92 -3.74 -1.77 15.44
C LYS A 92 -3.77 -1.17 14.03
N PRO A 93 -3.38 -1.93 13.00
CA PRO A 93 -3.47 -1.45 11.63
C PRO A 93 -4.90 -0.98 11.39
N ALA A 94 -5.04 0.08 10.61
CA ALA A 94 -6.36 0.64 10.36
C ALA A 94 -7.32 -0.47 9.89
N PRO A 95 -8.59 -0.47 10.34
CA PRO A 95 -9.49 -1.61 10.20
C PRO A 95 -9.79 -2.01 8.74
N TYR A 96 -9.43 -1.15 7.79
CA TYR A 96 -9.53 -1.40 6.36
C TYR A 96 -8.34 -2.20 5.78
N ILE A 97 -7.26 -2.41 6.55
CA ILE A 97 -6.08 -3.18 6.14
C ILE A 97 -6.24 -4.63 6.59
N LYS A 98 -6.26 -5.57 5.63
CA LYS A 98 -6.38 -7.00 5.86
C LYS A 98 -5.25 -7.77 5.17
N VAL A 99 -4.99 -8.99 5.62
CA VAL A 99 -4.02 -9.87 4.95
C VAL A 99 -4.67 -10.43 3.67
N ASP A 100 -3.92 -10.40 2.55
CA ASP A 100 -4.28 -11.02 1.26
C ASP A 100 -4.05 -12.54 1.26
#